data_AF-A0A972WJG7-F1
#
_entry.id   AF-A0A972WJG7-F1
#
_cell.length_a   1.000
_cell.length_b   1.000
_cell.length_c   1.000
_cell.angle_alpha   90.00
_cell.angle_beta   90.00
_cell.angle_gamma   90.00
#
_symmetry.space_group_name_H-M   'P 1'
#
loop_
_entity.id
_entity.type
_entity.pdbx_description
1 polymer ?
#
loop_
_entity_poly.entity_id
_entity_poly.type
_entity_poly.pdbx_seq_one_letter_code
_entity_poly.pdbx_strand_id
1 'polypeptide(L)'
;MDGKEISTAEIEDFNVTTLASETPPRDDAYLLDLFIGKNSAPFLNVYKAMQSEKRFKWTGWSGINFVAGLFAFPWFFYRKLYLEGAALILIPVLLSFLFPEFMDKARLGLTGVLMILANRYYMEQSLKKVRAIDALEIPVEERDALLRSRGGVSLAGGIFGAVIFCALIGLFFLEASAAKTLPSCDAAPTKNLVKSLMLESLKEQNIPTDAIVFENFTAIGTEADERHTCSVLMRNNTSSATRNYSVEWENKNDGKFRVFFNLTP
;
A
#
# COMPACT_ATOMS: atom_id res chain seq x y z
N MET A 1 -57.39 7.76 -59.27
CA MET A 1 -56.69 7.18 -58.11
C MET A 1 -56.31 5.77 -58.54
N ASP A 2 -55.13 5.64 -59.13
CA ASP A 2 -54.66 4.39 -59.74
C ASP A 2 -54.03 3.51 -58.68
N GLY A 3 -54.71 2.40 -58.37
CA GLY A 3 -54.19 1.33 -57.52
C GLY A 3 -53.26 0.44 -58.33
N LYS A 4 -51.96 0.54 -58.07
CA LYS A 4 -50.94 -0.33 -58.66
C LYS A 4 -50.82 -1.58 -57.80
N GLU A 5 -51.39 -2.69 -58.26
CA GLU A 5 -51.17 -4.01 -57.68
C GLU A 5 -49.68 -4.37 -57.78
N ILE A 6 -49.04 -4.55 -56.63
CA ILE A 6 -47.68 -5.06 -56.55
C ILE A 6 -47.79 -6.59 -56.61
N SER A 7 -47.28 -7.15 -57.71
CA SER A 7 -47.18 -8.58 -57.97
C SER A 7 -46.40 -9.31 -56.87
N THR A 8 -47.01 -10.36 -56.33
CA THR A 8 -46.47 -11.24 -55.27
C THR A 8 -45.37 -12.20 -55.75
N ALA A 9 -44.97 -12.14 -57.02
CA ALA A 9 -44.05 -13.12 -57.63
C ALA A 9 -42.56 -12.74 -57.57
N GLU A 10 -42.20 -11.61 -56.94
CA GLU A 10 -40.82 -11.07 -56.98
C GLU A 10 -40.11 -11.08 -55.61
N ILE A 11 -40.52 -11.99 -54.70
CA ILE A 11 -39.94 -12.12 -53.35
C ILE A 11 -39.17 -13.45 -53.16
N GLU A 12 -39.21 -14.39 -54.11
CA GLU A 12 -38.60 -15.72 -53.94
C GLU A 12 -37.10 -15.85 -54.25
N ASP A 13 -36.43 -14.78 -54.71
CA ASP A 13 -34.99 -14.82 -55.02
C ASP A 13 -34.12 -14.01 -54.04
N PHE A 14 -34.63 -13.71 -52.83
CA PHE A 14 -33.75 -13.23 -51.76
C PHE A 14 -32.96 -14.41 -51.20
N ASN A 15 -31.85 -14.69 -51.86
CA ASN A 15 -30.88 -15.75 -51.60
C ASN A 15 -30.39 -15.69 -50.13
N VAL A 16 -31.13 -16.37 -49.23
CA VAL A 16 -30.88 -16.48 -47.78
C VAL A 16 -29.50 -17.10 -47.48
N THR A 17 -28.89 -17.76 -48.47
CA THR A 17 -27.58 -18.42 -48.39
C THR A 17 -26.39 -17.46 -48.23
N THR A 18 -26.59 -16.15 -48.38
CA THR A 18 -25.50 -15.13 -48.36
C THR A 18 -25.56 -14.16 -47.19
N LEU A 19 -26.33 -14.47 -46.15
CA LEU A 19 -26.12 -13.92 -44.80
C LEU A 19 -25.30 -14.92 -43.96
N ALA A 20 -24.30 -15.55 -44.57
CA ALA A 20 -23.20 -16.15 -43.82
C ALA A 20 -22.59 -15.01 -43.02
N SER A 21 -23.00 -14.92 -41.76
CA SER A 21 -22.62 -13.89 -40.81
C SER A 21 -21.12 -13.69 -40.89
N GLU A 22 -20.69 -12.56 -41.42
CA GLU A 22 -19.34 -12.05 -41.17
C GLU A 22 -19.28 -11.81 -39.67
N THR A 23 -18.95 -12.86 -38.93
CA THR A 23 -18.62 -12.73 -37.53
C THR A 23 -17.42 -11.79 -37.51
N PRO A 24 -17.51 -10.65 -36.81
CA PRO A 24 -16.43 -9.69 -36.79
C PRO A 24 -15.15 -10.41 -36.36
N PRO A 25 -13.99 -10.05 -36.94
CA PRO A 25 -12.73 -10.72 -36.65
C PRO A 25 -12.54 -10.80 -35.13
N ARG A 26 -12.46 -12.02 -34.63
CA ARG A 26 -12.35 -12.35 -33.20
C ARG A 26 -10.91 -12.10 -32.76
N ASP A 27 -10.55 -10.82 -32.68
CA ASP A 27 -9.24 -10.38 -32.25
C ASP A 27 -9.11 -10.39 -30.72
N ASP A 28 -7.87 -10.26 -30.24
CA ASP A 28 -7.57 -10.17 -28.80
C ASP A 28 -8.38 -9.06 -28.11
N ALA A 29 -8.72 -7.97 -28.81
CA ALA A 29 -9.46 -6.85 -28.23
C ALA A 29 -10.93 -7.24 -27.94
N TYR A 30 -11.57 -7.95 -28.86
CA TYR A 30 -12.92 -8.51 -28.65
C TYR A 30 -12.95 -9.49 -27.49
N LEU A 31 -12.00 -10.43 -27.43
CA LEU A 31 -11.95 -11.42 -26.36
C LEU A 31 -11.66 -10.78 -24.99
N LEU A 32 -10.80 -9.75 -24.96
CA LEU A 32 -10.54 -8.95 -23.75
C LEU A 32 -11.78 -8.15 -23.32
N ASP A 33 -12.51 -7.55 -24.25
CA ASP A 33 -13.75 -6.84 -23.96
C ASP A 33 -14.75 -7.78 -23.27
N LEU A 34 -14.92 -8.98 -23.83
CA LEU A 34 -15.78 -10.02 -23.31
C LEU A 34 -15.34 -10.50 -21.92
N PHE A 35 -14.03 -10.69 -21.73
CA PHE A 35 -13.45 -11.13 -20.46
C PHE A 35 -13.57 -10.04 -19.38
N ILE A 36 -13.28 -8.78 -19.68
CA ILE A 36 -13.33 -7.70 -18.68
C ILE A 36 -14.78 -7.35 -18.33
N GLY A 37 -15.68 -7.42 -19.32
CA GLY A 37 -17.10 -7.12 -19.17
C GLY A 37 -17.37 -5.63 -19.05
N LYS A 38 -18.27 -5.25 -18.12
CA LYS A 38 -18.67 -3.85 -17.94
C LYS A 38 -17.46 -2.95 -17.63
N ASN A 39 -17.42 -1.78 -18.24
CA ASN A 39 -16.34 -0.79 -18.11
C ASN A 39 -14.98 -1.29 -18.62
N SER A 40 -14.96 -2.02 -19.74
CA SER A 40 -13.76 -2.47 -20.44
C SER A 40 -13.01 -1.35 -21.16
N ALA A 41 -13.70 -0.29 -21.61
CA ALA A 41 -13.13 0.75 -22.46
C ALA A 41 -11.79 1.36 -21.96
N PRO A 42 -11.62 1.72 -20.67
CA PRO A 42 -10.34 2.24 -20.17
C PRO A 42 -9.20 1.23 -20.31
N PHE A 43 -9.50 -0.05 -20.12
CA PHE A 43 -8.55 -1.15 -20.20
C PHE A 43 -8.16 -1.48 -21.64
N LEU A 44 -9.11 -1.41 -22.58
CA LEU A 44 -8.83 -1.56 -24.01
C LEU A 44 -7.95 -0.44 -24.54
N ASN A 45 -8.06 0.78 -24.01
CA ASN A 45 -7.13 1.87 -24.33
C ASN A 45 -5.71 1.56 -23.87
N VAL A 46 -5.55 0.99 -22.66
CA VAL A 46 -4.25 0.52 -22.16
C VAL A 46 -3.68 -0.58 -23.07
N TYR A 47 -4.52 -1.53 -23.49
CA TYR A 47 -4.10 -2.58 -24.43
C TYR A 47 -3.66 -2.03 -25.79
N LYS A 48 -4.42 -1.11 -26.38
CA LYS A 48 -4.04 -0.44 -27.63
C LYS A 48 -2.72 0.31 -27.49
N ALA A 49 -2.49 0.97 -26.36
CA ALA A 49 -1.23 1.64 -26.06
C ALA A 49 -0.06 0.65 -25.87
N MET A 50 -0.32 -0.56 -25.34
CA MET A 50 0.67 -1.64 -25.25
C MET A 50 1.05 -2.19 -26.63
N GLN A 51 0.09 -2.25 -27.57
CA GLN A 51 0.31 -2.77 -28.92
C GLN A 51 0.96 -1.76 -29.87
N SER A 52 0.80 -0.46 -29.64
CA SER A 52 1.53 0.54 -30.41
C SER A 52 3.00 0.51 -29.96
N GLU A 53 3.90 -0.03 -30.78
CA GLU A 53 5.37 -0.10 -30.53
C GLU A 53 6.03 1.26 -30.22
N LYS A 54 5.29 2.36 -30.36
CA LYS A 54 5.68 3.68 -29.88
C LYS A 54 5.90 3.59 -28.37
N ARG A 55 7.18 3.63 -27.96
CA ARG A 55 7.64 3.76 -26.56
C ARG A 55 6.59 4.48 -25.75
N PHE A 56 5.98 3.74 -24.81
CA PHE A 56 4.90 4.15 -23.92
C PHE A 56 4.93 5.65 -23.65
N LYS A 57 4.27 6.43 -24.51
CA LYS A 57 4.03 7.83 -24.20
C LYS A 57 3.03 7.75 -23.08
N TRP A 58 3.44 8.15 -21.88
CA TRP A 58 2.54 8.45 -20.77
C TRP A 58 1.46 9.39 -21.33
N THR A 59 0.38 8.86 -21.87
CA THR A 59 -0.69 9.66 -22.49
C THR A 59 -1.58 10.20 -21.39
N GLY A 60 -0.98 11.04 -20.56
CA GLY A 60 -1.62 11.81 -19.51
C GLY A 60 -2.28 11.00 -18.40
N TRP A 61 -3.19 11.69 -17.71
CA TRP A 61 -3.95 11.22 -16.56
C TRP A 61 -4.80 9.97 -16.82
N SER A 62 -5.02 9.60 -18.09
CA SER A 62 -5.84 8.45 -18.48
C SER A 62 -5.25 7.09 -18.11
N GLY A 63 -3.92 7.00 -17.91
CA GLY A 63 -3.25 5.79 -17.47
C GLY A 63 -3.22 5.62 -15.94
N ILE A 64 -3.47 6.68 -15.18
CA ILE A 64 -3.35 6.69 -13.72
C ILE A 64 -4.61 6.12 -13.10
N ASN A 65 -4.45 5.06 -12.30
CA ASN A 65 -5.53 4.44 -11.56
C ASN A 65 -5.45 4.82 -10.07
N PHE A 66 -6.10 5.95 -9.73
CA PHE A 66 -6.21 6.41 -8.34
C PHE A 66 -6.86 5.39 -7.42
N VAL A 67 -7.83 4.62 -7.94
CA VAL A 67 -8.54 3.60 -7.14
C VAL A 67 -7.59 2.47 -6.78
N ALA A 68 -6.75 2.00 -7.71
CA ALA A 68 -5.77 0.97 -7.42
C ALA A 68 -4.62 1.45 -6.50
N GLY A 69 -4.29 2.75 -6.54
CA GLY A 69 -3.33 3.34 -5.61
C GLY A 69 -3.85 3.45 -4.19
N LEU A 70 -4.97 4.16 -4.03
CA LEU A 70 -5.53 4.48 -2.71
C LEU A 70 -6.27 3.30 -2.09
N PHE A 71 -6.88 2.45 -2.91
CA PHE A 71 -7.69 1.30 -2.50
C PHE A 71 -7.16 0.02 -3.14
N ALA A 72 -5.86 -0.23 -3.01
CA ALA A 72 -5.17 -1.36 -3.64
C ALA A 72 -5.83 -2.70 -3.34
N PHE A 73 -6.02 -3.07 -2.07
CA PHE A 73 -6.60 -4.38 -1.72
C PHE A 73 -8.02 -4.55 -2.24
N PRO A 74 -8.98 -3.62 -2.02
CA PRO A 74 -10.29 -3.70 -2.64
C PRO A 74 -10.21 -3.89 -4.15
N TRP A 75 -9.35 -3.12 -4.83
CA TRP A 75 -9.25 -3.13 -6.28
C TRP A 75 -8.72 -4.46 -6.84
N PHE A 76 -7.61 -4.99 -6.30
CA PHE A 76 -7.02 -6.25 -6.74
C PHE A 76 -7.98 -7.43 -6.51
N PHE A 77 -8.59 -7.52 -5.33
CA PHE A 77 -9.53 -8.60 -5.01
C PHE A 77 -10.84 -8.48 -5.80
N TYR A 78 -11.34 -7.26 -6.03
CA TYR A 78 -12.51 -7.01 -6.88
C TYR A 78 -12.27 -7.47 -8.33
N ARG A 79 -11.04 -7.34 -8.83
CA ARG A 79 -10.63 -7.79 -10.17
C ARG A 79 -10.15 -9.25 -10.23
N LYS A 80 -10.41 -10.04 -9.18
CA LYS A 80 -10.01 -11.46 -9.08
C LYS A 80 -8.50 -11.70 -9.20
N LEU A 81 -7.69 -10.73 -8.80
CA LEU A 81 -6.23 -10.84 -8.68
C LEU A 81 -5.86 -11.21 -7.23
N TYR A 82 -6.35 -12.36 -6.77
CA TYR A 82 -6.26 -12.77 -5.36
C TYR A 82 -4.82 -13.06 -4.91
N LEU A 83 -4.03 -13.67 -5.79
CA LEU A 83 -2.63 -14.00 -5.48
C LEU A 83 -1.80 -12.72 -5.32
N GLU A 84 -1.98 -11.76 -6.22
CA GLU A 84 -1.29 -10.48 -6.18
C GLU A 84 -1.76 -9.61 -5.03
N GLY A 85 -3.07 -9.60 -4.75
CA GLY A 85 -3.61 -8.95 -3.56
C GLY A 85 -3.00 -9.52 -2.28
N ALA A 86 -2.85 -10.85 -2.18
CA ALA A 86 -2.19 -11.49 -1.05
C ALA A 86 -0.68 -11.17 -0.98
N ALA A 87 0.02 -11.18 -2.12
CA ALA A 87 1.42 -10.79 -2.19
C ALA A 87 1.63 -9.34 -1.76
N LEU A 88 0.72 -8.43 -2.11
CA LEU A 88 0.76 -7.03 -1.70
C LEU A 88 0.60 -6.84 -0.18
N ILE A 89 -0.01 -7.80 0.52
CA ILE A 89 -0.09 -7.80 1.99
C ILE A 89 1.18 -8.40 2.59
N LEU A 90 1.59 -9.57 2.09
CA LEU A 90 2.67 -10.35 2.70
C LEU A 90 4.05 -9.74 2.45
N ILE A 91 4.33 -9.21 1.25
CA ILE A 91 5.66 -8.68 0.90
C ILE A 91 6.03 -7.49 1.81
N PRO A 92 5.18 -6.46 2.02
CA PRO A 92 5.50 -5.36 2.93
C PRO A 92 5.74 -5.81 4.37
N VAL A 93 4.99 -6.82 4.86
CA VAL A 93 5.18 -7.39 6.20
C VAL A 93 6.51 -8.13 6.32
N LEU A 94 6.88 -8.90 5.30
CA LEU A 94 8.18 -9.56 5.25
C LEU A 94 9.33 -8.54 5.15
N LEU A 95 9.16 -7.50 4.33
CA LEU A 95 10.16 -6.44 4.18
C LEU A 95 10.28 -5.57 5.43
N SER A 96 9.22 -5.33 6.19
CA SER A 96 9.31 -4.60 7.46
C SER A 96 10.06 -5.39 8.52
N PHE A 97 9.94 -6.71 8.50
CA PHE A 97 10.71 -7.59 9.39
C PHE A 97 12.18 -7.66 9.02
N LEU A 98 12.50 -7.76 7.72
CA LEU A 98 13.88 -7.92 7.25
C LEU A 98 14.63 -6.59 7.10
N PHE A 99 13.94 -5.50 6.75
CA PHE A 99 14.51 -4.20 6.39
C PHE A 99 13.64 -3.03 6.91
N PRO A 100 13.53 -2.82 8.23
CA PRO A 100 12.63 -1.83 8.82
C PRO A 100 12.86 -0.40 8.31
N GLU A 101 14.12 0.03 8.18
CA GLU A 101 14.48 1.38 7.71
C GLU A 101 14.08 1.65 6.24
N PHE A 102 14.01 0.61 5.42
CA PHE A 102 13.61 0.73 4.01
C PHE A 102 12.10 1.03 3.91
N MET A 103 11.30 0.40 4.78
CA MET A 103 9.85 0.48 4.69
C MET A 103 9.30 1.88 5.00
N ASP A 104 9.96 2.66 5.85
CA ASP A 104 9.54 4.04 6.15
C ASP A 104 9.58 4.93 4.90
N LYS A 105 10.54 4.68 4.01
CA LYS A 105 10.70 5.43 2.75
C LYS A 105 9.86 4.83 1.61
N ALA A 106 9.70 3.52 1.59
CA ALA A 106 9.08 2.81 0.47
C ALA A 106 7.55 2.96 0.38
N ARG A 107 6.85 3.27 1.49
CA ARG A 107 5.38 3.34 1.54
C ARG A 107 4.76 4.25 0.48
N LEU A 108 5.24 5.49 0.36
CA LEU A 108 4.72 6.44 -0.64
C LEU A 108 5.07 6.03 -2.07
N GLY A 109 6.26 5.44 -2.26
CA GLY A 109 6.71 4.91 -3.55
C GLY A 109 5.81 3.78 -4.04
N LEU A 110 5.44 2.84 -3.16
CA LEU A 110 4.58 1.71 -3.51
C LEU A 110 3.22 2.17 -4.02
N THR A 111 2.58 3.12 -3.33
CA THR A 111 1.30 3.70 -3.77
C THR A 111 1.42 4.31 -5.17
N GLY A 112 2.47 5.09 -5.42
CA GLY A 112 2.73 5.68 -6.74
C GLY A 112 2.92 4.62 -7.83
N VAL A 113 3.71 3.58 -7.54
CA VAL A 113 3.93 2.46 -8.48
C VAL A 113 2.62 1.76 -8.82
N LEU A 114 1.76 1.49 -7.83
CA LEU A 114 0.45 0.87 -8.06
C LEU A 114 -0.47 1.77 -8.89
N MET A 115 -0.50 3.08 -8.62
CA MET A 115 -1.31 4.02 -9.40
C MET A 115 -0.95 4.00 -10.90
N ILE A 116 0.32 3.81 -11.21
CA ILE A 116 0.83 3.85 -12.59
C ILE A 116 0.71 2.49 -13.27
N LEU A 117 1.04 1.41 -12.57
CA LEU A 117 1.22 0.09 -13.18
C LEU A 117 0.01 -0.84 -13.05
N ALA A 118 -0.93 -0.59 -12.14
CA ALA A 118 -2.01 -1.54 -11.85
C ALA A 118 -2.86 -1.89 -13.08
N ASN A 119 -3.25 -0.91 -13.90
CA ASN A 119 -4.03 -1.17 -15.11
C ASN A 119 -3.26 -2.01 -16.13
N ARG A 120 -1.98 -1.69 -16.35
CA ARG A 120 -1.12 -2.45 -17.26
C ARG A 120 -0.94 -3.88 -16.77
N TYR A 121 -0.61 -4.04 -15.49
CA TYR A 121 -0.45 -5.35 -14.88
C TYR A 121 -1.73 -6.20 -15.00
N TYR A 122 -2.89 -5.62 -14.70
CA TYR A 122 -4.17 -6.29 -14.90
C TYR A 122 -4.42 -6.69 -16.36
N MET A 123 -4.02 -5.86 -17.32
CA MET A 123 -4.14 -6.18 -18.75
C MET A 123 -3.24 -7.32 -19.19
N GLU A 124 -1.99 -7.35 -18.75
CA GLU A 124 -1.06 -8.45 -19.03
C GLU A 124 -1.60 -9.77 -18.48
N GLN A 125 -2.12 -9.77 -17.23
CA GLN A 125 -2.73 -10.96 -16.63
C GLN A 125 -4.03 -11.39 -17.32
N SER A 126 -4.87 -10.43 -17.72
CA SER A 126 -6.13 -10.71 -18.42
C SER A 126 -5.85 -11.31 -19.80
N LEU A 127 -4.91 -10.74 -20.56
CA LEU A 127 -4.52 -11.24 -21.87
C LEU A 127 -3.94 -12.67 -21.79
N LYS A 128 -3.09 -12.94 -20.78
CA LYS A 128 -2.57 -14.30 -20.54
C LYS A 128 -3.71 -15.31 -20.30
N LYS A 129 -4.72 -14.95 -19.50
CA LYS A 129 -5.88 -15.82 -19.22
C LYS A 129 -6.76 -16.00 -20.46
N VAL A 130 -7.01 -14.93 -21.21
CA VAL A 130 -7.79 -14.98 -22.46
C VAL A 130 -7.13 -15.92 -23.47
N ARG A 131 -5.83 -15.77 -23.72
CA ARG A 131 -5.10 -16.64 -24.65
C ARG A 131 -5.06 -18.10 -24.20
N ALA A 132 -4.93 -18.34 -22.88
CA ALA A 132 -4.99 -19.69 -22.33
C ALA A 132 -6.36 -20.35 -22.55
N ILE A 133 -7.46 -19.58 -22.50
CA ILE A 133 -8.82 -20.08 -22.79
C ILE A 133 -9.02 -20.27 -24.30
N ASP A 134 -8.52 -19.34 -25.11
CA ASP A 134 -8.64 -19.37 -26.57
C ASP A 134 -7.95 -20.59 -27.19
N ALA A 135 -6.83 -21.01 -26.57
CA ALA A 135 -6.07 -22.20 -26.96
C ALA A 135 -6.74 -23.55 -26.64
N LEU A 136 -7.90 -23.58 -25.95
CA LEU A 136 -8.56 -24.83 -25.56
C LEU A 136 -9.30 -25.55 -26.70
N GLU A 137 -9.30 -25.01 -27.93
CA GLU A 137 -9.99 -25.58 -29.11
C GLU A 137 -11.48 -25.94 -28.89
N ILE A 138 -12.13 -25.31 -27.92
CA ILE A 138 -13.56 -25.52 -27.61
C ILE A 138 -14.48 -24.70 -28.53
N PRO A 139 -15.76 -25.10 -28.69
CA PRO A 139 -16.75 -24.35 -29.44
C PRO A 139 -16.83 -22.88 -29.02
N VAL A 140 -17.16 -22.01 -29.98
CA VAL A 140 -17.15 -20.56 -29.82
C VAL A 140 -18.05 -20.10 -28.67
N GLU A 141 -19.26 -20.64 -28.59
CA GLU A 141 -20.27 -20.28 -27.59
C GLU A 141 -19.81 -20.68 -26.20
N GLU A 142 -19.20 -21.86 -26.08
CA GLU A 142 -18.65 -22.38 -24.82
C GLU A 142 -17.42 -21.56 -24.38
N ARG A 143 -16.56 -21.16 -25.32
CA ARG A 143 -15.43 -20.27 -25.08
C ARG A 143 -15.87 -18.92 -24.54
N ASP A 144 -16.88 -18.32 -25.16
CA ASP A 144 -17.39 -17.01 -24.77
C ASP A 144 -18.05 -17.06 -23.38
N ALA A 145 -18.79 -18.14 -23.08
CA ALA A 145 -19.32 -18.40 -21.74
C ALA A 145 -18.20 -18.57 -20.71
N LEU A 146 -17.13 -19.31 -21.07
CA LEU A 146 -15.98 -19.52 -20.19
C LEU A 146 -15.23 -18.21 -19.92
N LEU A 147 -15.00 -17.37 -20.94
CA LEU A 147 -14.39 -16.04 -20.80
C LEU A 147 -15.20 -15.14 -19.86
N ARG A 148 -16.53 -15.07 -20.04
CA ARG A 148 -17.42 -14.29 -19.16
C ARG A 148 -17.40 -14.80 -17.71
N SER A 149 -17.38 -16.11 -17.50
CA SER A 149 -17.38 -16.70 -16.15
C SER A 149 -16.07 -16.48 -15.39
N ARG A 150 -14.93 -16.58 -16.10
CA ARG A 150 -13.59 -16.41 -15.52
C ARG A 150 -13.21 -14.95 -15.34
N GLY A 151 -13.67 -14.09 -16.24
CA GLY A 151 -13.43 -12.66 -16.22
C GLY A 151 -14.35 -11.89 -15.28
N GLY A 152 -14.57 -10.61 -15.60
CA GLY A 152 -15.42 -9.70 -14.86
C GLY A 152 -14.86 -9.28 -13.51
N VAL A 153 -15.77 -9.12 -12.55
CA VAL A 153 -15.48 -8.60 -11.22
C VAL A 153 -16.10 -9.51 -10.16
N SER A 154 -15.54 -9.50 -8.95
CA SER A 154 -16.05 -10.22 -7.80
C SER A 154 -16.40 -9.24 -6.69
N LEU A 155 -17.69 -8.98 -6.49
CA LEU A 155 -18.15 -8.10 -5.41
C LEU A 155 -17.73 -8.63 -4.03
N ALA A 156 -17.87 -9.94 -3.82
CA ALA A 156 -17.40 -10.60 -2.60
C ALA A 156 -15.90 -10.40 -2.39
N GLY A 157 -15.08 -10.52 -3.45
CA GLY A 157 -13.66 -10.20 -3.40
C GLY A 157 -13.40 -8.75 -3.03
N GLY A 158 -14.13 -7.81 -3.64
CA GLY A 158 -14.01 -6.38 -3.33
C GLY A 158 -14.34 -6.07 -1.86
N ILE A 159 -15.41 -6.64 -1.32
CA ILE A 159 -15.79 -6.50 0.10
C ILE A 159 -14.70 -7.07 1.01
N PHE A 160 -14.21 -8.28 0.71
CA PHE A 160 -13.13 -8.89 1.46
C PHE A 160 -11.86 -8.02 1.48
N GLY A 161 -11.45 -7.50 0.31
CA GLY A 161 -10.34 -6.55 0.20
C GLY A 161 -10.58 -5.24 0.98
N ALA A 162 -11.83 -4.76 1.02
CA ALA A 162 -12.22 -3.58 1.80
C ALA A 162 -12.12 -3.80 3.31
N VAL A 163 -12.56 -4.96 3.80
CA VAL A 163 -12.42 -5.31 5.22
C VAL A 163 -10.94 -5.34 5.62
N ILE A 164 -10.08 -5.96 4.81
CA ILE A 164 -8.63 -5.98 5.05
C ILE A 164 -8.07 -4.55 5.07
N PHE A 165 -8.41 -3.74 4.07
CA PHE A 165 -7.94 -2.36 3.98
C PHE A 165 -8.37 -1.53 5.20
N CYS A 166 -9.62 -1.62 5.62
CA CYS A 166 -10.11 -0.94 6.83
C CYS A 166 -9.41 -1.44 8.09
N ALA A 167 -9.14 -2.74 8.21
CA ALA A 167 -8.39 -3.28 9.34
C ALA A 167 -6.95 -2.74 9.40
N LEU A 168 -6.25 -2.68 8.26
CA LEU A 168 -4.89 -2.13 8.19
C LEU A 168 -4.85 -0.62 8.48
N ILE A 169 -5.81 0.14 7.97
CA ILE A 169 -5.96 1.55 8.32
C ILE A 169 -6.26 1.71 9.82
N GLY A 170 -7.15 0.89 10.36
CA GLY A 170 -7.48 0.89 11.79
C GLY A 170 -6.26 0.62 12.66
N LEU A 171 -5.43 -0.37 12.30
CA LEU A 171 -4.16 -0.65 12.97
C LEU A 171 -3.21 0.54 12.89
N PHE A 172 -3.07 1.16 11.72
CA PHE A 172 -2.25 2.36 11.56
C PHE A 172 -2.70 3.51 12.45
N PHE A 173 -4.02 3.78 12.52
CA PHE A 173 -4.56 4.80 13.41
C PHE A 173 -4.41 4.41 14.88
N LEU A 174 -4.53 3.13 15.23
CA LEU A 174 -4.33 2.66 16.60
C LEU A 174 -2.88 2.88 17.04
N GLU A 175 -1.90 2.58 16.18
CA GLU A 175 -0.48 2.88 16.43
C GLU A 175 -0.22 4.38 16.53
N ALA A 176 -0.82 5.18 15.64
CA ALA A 176 -0.68 6.64 15.67
C ALA A 176 -1.36 7.28 16.89
N SER A 177 -2.44 6.67 17.38
CA SER A 177 -3.24 7.17 18.52
C SER A 177 -2.82 6.58 19.84
N ALA A 178 -2.02 5.50 19.85
CA ALA A 178 -1.36 5.00 21.04
C ALA A 178 -0.51 6.15 21.58
N ALA A 179 -1.04 6.82 22.62
CA ALA A 179 -0.42 8.01 23.18
C ALA A 179 1.04 7.68 23.46
N LYS A 180 1.95 8.38 22.77
CA LYS A 180 3.37 8.30 23.09
C LYS A 180 3.49 8.72 24.55
N THR A 181 3.76 7.74 25.39
CA THR A 181 4.03 7.95 26.81
C THR A 181 5.48 8.38 26.92
N LEU A 182 5.73 9.37 27.78
CA LEU A 182 7.08 9.83 27.97
C LEU A 182 7.92 8.64 28.46
N PRO A 183 9.13 8.40 27.91
CA PRO A 183 9.95 7.28 28.36
C PRO A 183 10.19 7.35 29.87
N SER A 184 10.03 6.23 30.56
CA SER A 184 10.27 6.16 32.00
C SER A 184 11.73 6.50 32.34
N CYS A 185 11.98 6.91 33.59
CA CYS A 185 13.33 7.25 34.08
C CYS A 185 14.34 6.10 33.88
N ASP A 186 13.86 4.86 33.96
CA ASP A 186 14.66 3.64 33.83
C ASP A 186 14.68 3.06 32.41
N ALA A 187 13.96 3.65 31.46
CA ALA A 187 13.98 3.22 30.06
C ALA A 187 15.39 3.37 29.46
N ALA A 188 15.80 2.39 28.66
CA ALA A 188 17.08 2.40 27.94
C ALA A 188 17.37 3.72 27.17
N PRO A 189 16.43 4.28 26.38
CA PRO A 189 16.69 5.54 25.66
C PRO A 189 16.96 6.70 26.63
N THR A 190 16.21 6.81 27.73
CA THR A 190 16.43 7.83 28.78
C THR A 190 17.81 7.68 29.42
N LYS A 191 18.16 6.45 29.84
CA LYS A 191 19.47 6.13 30.45
C LYS A 191 20.62 6.51 29.54
N ASN A 192 20.54 6.16 28.26
CA ASN A 192 21.60 6.42 27.29
C ASN A 192 21.77 7.93 27.05
N LEU A 193 20.67 8.67 26.91
CA LEU A 193 20.71 10.13 26.71
C LEU A 193 21.25 10.87 27.94
N VAL A 194 20.80 10.49 29.14
CA VAL A 194 21.31 11.08 30.40
C VAL A 194 22.81 10.82 30.53
N LYS A 195 23.26 9.59 30.30
CA LYS A 195 24.69 9.23 30.34
C LYS A 195 25.51 10.05 29.33
N SER A 196 25.05 10.18 28.09
CA SER A 196 25.81 10.92 27.07
C SER A 196 25.94 12.40 27.44
N LEU A 197 24.85 13.06 27.85
CA LEU A 197 24.85 14.47 28.23
C LEU A 197 25.72 14.73 29.47
N MET A 198 25.66 13.84 30.48
CA MET A 198 26.49 13.99 31.68
C MET A 198 27.97 13.76 31.39
N LEU A 199 28.30 12.73 30.60
CA LEU A 199 29.68 12.46 30.21
C LEU A 199 30.26 13.60 29.35
N GLU A 200 29.46 14.19 28.47
CA GLU A 200 29.84 15.35 27.67
C GLU A 200 30.12 16.56 28.56
N SER A 201 29.22 16.89 29.50
CA SER A 201 29.42 17.99 30.45
C SER A 201 30.65 17.80 31.35
N LEU A 202 30.94 16.57 31.80
CA LEU A 202 32.14 16.26 32.59
C LEU A 202 33.42 16.41 31.77
N LYS A 203 33.40 16.01 30.49
CA LYS A 203 34.52 16.21 29.57
C LYS A 203 34.81 17.69 29.33
N GLU A 204 33.77 18.52 29.17
CA GLU A 204 33.91 19.99 29.05
C GLU A 204 34.59 20.61 30.27
N GLN A 205 34.41 20.02 31.46
CA GLN A 205 35.04 20.44 32.71
C GLN A 205 36.43 19.80 32.94
N ASN A 206 36.99 19.08 31.96
CA ASN A 206 38.23 18.31 32.09
C ASN A 206 38.23 17.26 33.21
N ILE A 207 37.07 16.70 33.54
CA ILE A 207 36.94 15.63 34.54
C ILE A 207 37.11 14.27 33.83
N PRO A 208 38.02 13.38 34.30
CA PRO A 208 38.15 12.02 33.77
C PRO A 208 36.83 11.25 33.89
N THR A 209 36.39 10.66 32.78
CA THR A 209 35.07 10.01 32.66
C THR A 209 35.12 8.47 32.63
N ASP A 210 36.32 7.91 32.52
CA ASP A 210 36.62 6.48 32.40
C ASP A 210 36.20 5.66 33.63
N ALA A 211 36.18 6.28 34.81
CA ALA A 211 35.80 5.63 36.06
C ALA A 211 34.37 5.96 36.53
N ILE A 212 33.56 6.66 35.73
CA ILE A 212 32.23 7.11 36.15
C ILE A 212 31.17 6.07 35.77
N VAL A 213 30.49 5.54 36.78
CA VAL A 213 29.38 4.60 36.64
C VAL A 213 28.07 5.30 37.01
N PHE A 214 27.04 5.11 36.19
CA PHE A 214 25.70 5.62 36.44
C PHE A 214 24.77 4.47 36.80
N GLU A 215 24.22 4.51 38.01
CA GLU A 215 23.36 3.47 38.60
C GLU A 215 22.05 4.08 39.10
N ASN A 216 21.07 3.23 39.43
CA ASN A 216 19.86 3.59 40.16
C ASN A 216 19.08 4.77 39.54
N PHE A 217 18.69 4.62 38.28
CA PHE A 217 17.77 5.54 37.63
C PHE A 217 16.37 5.33 38.21
N THR A 218 15.90 6.25 39.04
CA THR A 218 14.63 6.13 39.75
C THR A 218 13.73 7.32 39.50
N ALA A 219 12.42 7.07 39.37
CA ALA A 219 11.42 8.12 39.31
C ALA A 219 11.20 8.72 40.70
N ILE A 220 11.31 10.04 40.83
CA ILE A 220 11.01 10.79 42.04
C ILE A 220 9.54 11.23 42.03
N GLY A 221 9.05 11.65 40.86
CA GLY A 221 7.68 12.11 40.70
C GLY A 221 7.31 12.34 39.23
N THR A 222 6.02 12.48 38.98
CA THR A 222 5.48 12.90 37.68
C THR A 222 4.67 14.17 37.90
N GLU A 223 5.02 15.25 37.22
CA GLU A 223 4.31 16.52 37.26
C GLU A 223 3.11 16.49 36.30
N ALA A 224 2.18 17.45 36.45
CA ALA A 224 0.91 17.49 35.70
C ALA A 224 1.08 17.55 34.17
N ASP A 225 2.21 18.07 33.69
CA ASP A 225 2.51 18.23 32.26
C ASP A 225 3.23 17.02 31.64
N GLU A 226 3.01 15.81 32.18
CA GLU A 226 3.69 14.56 31.77
C GLU A 226 5.22 14.61 31.93
N ARG A 227 5.76 15.57 32.67
CA ARG A 227 7.20 15.67 32.98
C ARG A 227 7.56 14.66 34.06
N HIS A 228 8.54 13.81 33.78
CA HIS A 228 9.06 12.85 34.75
C HIS A 228 10.29 13.43 35.44
N THR A 229 10.21 13.63 36.75
CA THR A 229 11.38 14.01 37.56
C THR A 229 12.03 12.74 38.09
N CYS A 230 13.31 12.59 37.80
CA CYS A 230 14.11 11.40 38.00
C CYS A 230 15.38 11.71 38.81
N SER A 231 15.98 10.69 39.41
CA SER A 231 17.32 10.73 39.99
C SER A 231 18.22 9.68 39.38
N VAL A 232 19.51 9.97 39.34
CA VAL A 232 20.57 9.02 38.98
C VAL A 232 21.69 9.10 40.01
N LEU A 233 22.23 7.94 40.40
CA LEU A 233 23.42 7.84 41.23
C LEU A 233 24.65 7.78 40.33
N MET A 234 25.50 8.79 40.42
CA MET A 234 26.83 8.80 39.80
C MET A 234 27.85 8.32 40.83
N ARG A 235 28.65 7.32 40.48
CA ARG A 235 29.71 6.81 41.34
C ARG A 235 31.05 6.81 40.59
N ASN A 236 32.09 7.24 41.29
CA ASN A 236 33.49 7.03 40.94
C ASN A 236 34.16 6.26 42.11
N ASN A 237 35.40 5.84 41.94
CA ASN A 237 36.21 5.12 42.91
C ASN A 237 36.30 5.81 44.29
N THR A 238 36.17 7.13 44.35
CA THR A 238 36.37 7.91 45.59
C THR A 238 35.11 8.58 46.11
N SER A 239 34.05 8.70 45.31
CA SER A 239 32.86 9.47 45.67
C SER A 239 31.61 8.98 44.94
N SER A 240 30.46 9.25 45.55
CA SER A 240 29.17 9.08 44.91
C SER A 240 28.34 10.33 45.07
N ALA A 241 27.60 10.70 44.03
CA ALA A 241 26.72 11.86 44.02
C ALA A 241 25.40 11.51 43.33
N THR A 242 24.29 11.86 43.96
CA THR A 242 22.97 11.80 43.32
C THR A 242 22.75 13.07 42.52
N ARG A 243 22.18 12.94 41.32
CA ARG A 243 21.78 14.05 40.47
C ARG A 243 20.33 13.89 40.07
N ASN A 244 19.57 14.98 40.18
CA ASN A 244 18.19 15.02 39.75
C ASN A 244 18.12 15.58 38.33
N TYR A 245 17.28 14.98 37.51
CA TYR A 245 17.02 15.42 36.15
C TYR A 245 15.53 15.26 35.85
N SER A 246 15.03 16.02 34.89
CA SER A 246 13.66 15.89 34.41
C SER A 246 13.67 15.50 32.94
N VAL A 247 12.77 14.60 32.58
CA VAL A 247 12.49 14.19 31.21
C VAL A 247 11.20 14.89 30.81
N GLU A 248 11.18 15.49 29.62
CA GLU A 248 9.98 16.11 29.06
C GLU A 248 9.98 16.03 27.53
N TRP A 249 8.79 16.15 26.94
CA TRP A 249 8.66 16.14 25.48
C TRP A 249 9.33 17.39 24.88
N GLU A 250 10.24 17.17 23.94
CA GLU A 250 10.67 18.23 23.03
C GLU A 250 9.65 18.35 21.90
N ASN A 251 9.28 17.21 21.31
CA ASN A 251 8.20 17.09 20.35
C ASN A 251 7.51 15.73 20.52
N LYS A 252 6.29 15.75 21.08
CA LYS A 252 5.47 14.56 21.31
C LYS A 252 5.13 13.82 20.01
N ASN A 253 4.95 14.54 18.89
CA ASN A 253 4.61 13.93 17.60
C ASN A 253 5.76 13.08 17.04
N ASP A 254 7.00 13.53 17.24
CA ASP A 254 8.19 12.83 16.75
C ASP A 254 8.70 11.79 17.76
N GLY A 255 8.15 11.76 18.97
CA GLY A 255 8.69 10.95 20.07
C GLY A 255 10.04 11.45 20.57
N LYS A 256 10.40 12.71 20.27
CA LYS A 256 11.63 13.33 20.76
C LYS A 256 11.40 13.92 22.13
N PHE A 257 12.22 13.53 23.08
CA PHE A 257 12.22 14.03 24.44
C PHE A 257 13.59 14.63 24.75
N ARG A 258 13.60 15.54 25.71
CA ARG A 258 14.79 16.24 26.18
C ARG A 258 14.94 16.02 27.68
N VAL A 259 16.18 16.16 28.14
CA VAL A 259 16.57 15.96 29.55
C VAL A 259 17.10 17.28 30.09
N PHE A 260 16.58 17.71 31.24
CA PHE A 260 17.05 18.86 31.99
C PHE A 260 17.68 18.43 33.28
N PHE A 261 18.92 18.86 33.54
CA PHE A 261 19.53 18.70 34.86
C PHE A 261 19.09 19.84 35.75
N ASN A 262 18.48 19.51 36.89
CA ASN A 262 18.08 20.53 37.85
C ASN A 262 19.32 20.99 38.62
N LEU A 263 19.70 22.25 38.42
CA LEU A 263 20.76 22.91 39.19
C LEU A 263 20.18 23.33 40.55
N THR A 264 19.87 22.37 41.41
CA THR A 264 19.64 22.69 42.81
C THR A 264 21.00 22.81 43.50
N PRO A 265 21.32 23.96 44.12
CA PRO A 265 22.51 24.10 44.97
C PRO A 265 22.42 23.23 46.23
#